data_AF-A0A009PXG6-F1
#
_entry.id   AF-A0A009PXG6-F1
#
_cell.length_a   1.000
_cell.length_b   1.000
_cell.length_c   1.000
_cell.angle_alpha   90.00
_cell.angle_beta   90.00
_cell.angle_gamma   90.00
#
_symmetry.space_group_name_H-M   'P 1'
#
loop_
_entity.id
_entity.type
_entity.pdbx_description
1 polymer ?
#
loop_
_entity_poly.entity_id
_entity_poly.type
_entity_poly.pdbx_seq_one_letter_code
_entity_poly.pdbx_strand_id
1 'polypeptide(L)'
;TAAIPVTGEGPVAIHAEAVDAQGNVDVADADVTVTVDTVPADLIGAITIPEDLNGDGILNADELGTDGSFNAQVALGPDALDGTVVNVNGVNYTVTAADLANGYITAA
;
A
#
# COMPACT_ATOMS: atom_id res chain seq x y z
N THR A 1 4.31 4.78 -32.68
CA THR A 1 4.03 5.15 -31.28
C THR A 1 4.85 6.37 -30.93
N ALA A 2 4.22 7.42 -30.40
CA ALA A 2 4.92 8.56 -29.81
C ALA A 2 5.08 8.32 -28.30
N ALA A 3 6.22 8.68 -27.72
CA ALA A 3 6.44 8.58 -26.28
C ALA A 3 6.02 9.89 -25.62
N ILE A 4 5.31 9.80 -24.50
CA ILE A 4 4.96 10.95 -23.67
C ILE A 4 5.80 10.87 -22.41
N PRO A 5 6.69 11.83 -22.14
CA PRO A 5 7.46 11.83 -20.90
C PRO A 5 6.51 12.11 -19.73
N VAL A 6 6.40 11.16 -18.82
CA VAL A 6 5.64 11.32 -17.59
C VAL A 6 6.59 11.75 -16.49
N THR A 7 6.29 12.88 -15.85
CA THR A 7 7.16 13.46 -14.81
C THR A 7 6.64 13.27 -13.39
N GLY A 8 5.50 12.61 -13.20
CA GLY A 8 4.95 12.31 -11.88
C GLY A 8 3.55 11.70 -11.91
N GLU A 9 2.98 11.57 -10.71
CA GLU A 9 1.62 11.13 -10.42
C GLU A 9 0.56 11.98 -11.15
N GLY A 10 -0.55 11.34 -11.52
CA GLY A 10 -1.78 12.02 -11.90
C GLY A 10 -2.11 11.98 -13.39
N PRO A 11 -3.04 12.84 -13.84
CA PRO A 11 -3.60 12.76 -15.18
C PRO A 11 -2.64 13.30 -16.25
N VAL A 12 -2.53 12.55 -17.34
CA VAL A 12 -1.86 12.93 -18.58
C VAL A 12 -2.91 12.98 -19.68
N ALA A 13 -3.15 14.18 -20.21
CA ALA A 13 -4.04 14.38 -21.35
C ALA A 13 -3.26 14.14 -22.65
N ILE A 14 -3.84 13.34 -23.53
CA ILE A 14 -3.30 13.02 -24.85
C ILE A 14 -4.24 13.60 -25.89
N HIS A 15 -3.73 14.56 -26.64
CA HIS A 15 -4.39 15.16 -27.77
C HIS A 15 -3.74 14.68 -29.07
N ALA A 16 -4.55 14.23 -30.03
CA ALA A 16 -4.06 13.76 -31.32
C ALA A 16 -4.99 14.24 -32.44
N GLU A 17 -4.41 14.83 -33.48
CA GLU A 17 -5.15 15.31 -34.65
C GLU A 17 -4.75 14.49 -35.88
N ALA A 18 -5.73 14.14 -36.71
CA ALA A 18 -5.47 13.59 -38.04
C ALA A 18 -5.36 14.74 -39.05
N VAL A 19 -4.29 14.73 -39.85
CA VAL A 19 -4.07 15.71 -40.93
C VAL A 19 -3.90 14.98 -42.25
N ASP A 20 -4.65 15.37 -43.28
CA ASP A 20 -4.53 14.78 -44.62
C ASP A 20 -3.40 15.40 -45.46
N ALA A 21 -3.18 14.88 -46.67
CA ALA A 21 -2.11 15.35 -47.56
C ALA A 21 -2.33 16.78 -48.11
N GLN A 22 -3.52 17.35 -47.96
CA GLN A 22 -3.86 18.72 -48.34
C GLN A 22 -3.78 19.68 -47.14
N GLY A 23 -3.57 19.16 -45.93
CA GLY A 23 -3.49 19.94 -44.69
C GLY A 23 -4.82 20.13 -43.98
N ASN A 24 -5.87 19.39 -44.35
CA ASN A 24 -7.13 19.42 -43.59
C ASN A 24 -6.95 18.67 -42.29
N VAL A 25 -7.43 19.25 -41.18
CA VAL A 25 -7.40 18.67 -39.84
C VAL A 25 -8.77 18.09 -39.51
N ASP A 26 -8.80 16.97 -38.78
CA ASP A 26 -10.05 16.41 -38.24
C ASP A 26 -10.83 17.47 -37.42
N VAL A 27 -12.16 17.37 -37.47
CA VAL A 27 -13.09 18.27 -36.76
C VAL A 27 -13.46 17.71 -35.39
N ALA A 28 -13.35 16.39 -35.19
CA ALA A 28 -13.59 15.75 -33.91
C ALA A 28 -12.39 15.94 -32.98
N ASP A 29 -12.55 16.83 -32.00
CA ASP A 29 -11.57 17.05 -30.95
C ASP A 29 -11.99 16.28 -29.68
N ALA A 30 -11.13 15.36 -29.25
CA ALA A 30 -11.32 14.62 -28.01
C ALA A 30 -9.97 14.28 -27.39
N ASP A 31 -9.81 14.64 -26.12
CA ASP A 31 -8.66 14.23 -25.33
C ASP A 31 -8.89 12.84 -24.73
N VAL A 32 -7.82 12.06 -24.66
CA VAL A 32 -7.74 10.85 -23.84
C VAL A 32 -6.94 11.15 -22.59
N THR A 33 -7.56 10.97 -21.42
CA THR A 33 -6.86 11.10 -20.14
C THR A 33 -6.42 9.74 -19.64
N VAL A 34 -5.13 9.61 -19.33
CA VAL A 34 -4.54 8.46 -18.64
C VAL A 34 -4.08 8.92 -17.27
N THR A 35 -4.43 8.19 -16.21
CA THR A 35 -3.88 8.45 -14.88
C THR A 35 -2.63 7.61 -14.68
N VAL A 36 -1.53 8.27 -14.35
CA VAL A 36 -0.27 7.62 -14.00
C VAL A 36 -0.23 7.49 -12.48
N ASP A 37 -0.18 6.26 -12.00
CA ASP A 37 0.04 5.95 -10.58
C ASP A 37 1.50 5.56 -10.35
N THR A 38 2.18 6.38 -9.56
CA THR A 38 3.58 6.19 -9.15
C THR A 38 3.75 6.17 -7.64
N VAL A 39 2.66 6.32 -6.88
CA VAL A 39 2.71 6.37 -5.42
C VAL A 39 2.80 4.94 -4.88
N PRO A 40 3.85 4.58 -4.11
CA PRO A 40 3.91 3.29 -3.46
C PRO A 40 2.78 3.13 -2.45
N ALA A 41 2.17 1.94 -2.39
CA ALA A 41 1.15 1.64 -1.39
C ALA A 41 1.75 1.63 0.03
N ASP A 42 1.04 2.25 0.97
CA ASP A 42 1.34 2.25 2.40
C ASP A 42 0.53 1.16 3.10
N LEU A 43 1.13 -0.04 3.16
CA LEU A 43 0.44 -1.26 3.60
C LEU A 43 0.67 -1.62 5.07
N ILE A 44 1.82 -1.30 5.64
CA ILE A 44 2.18 -1.66 7.02
C ILE A 44 2.91 -0.52 7.72
N GLY A 45 2.67 -0.42 9.02
CA GLY A 45 3.29 0.56 9.91
C GLY A 45 4.26 -0.07 10.90
N ALA A 46 4.28 0.49 12.11
CA ALA A 46 5.13 0.04 13.20
C ALA A 46 4.81 -1.40 13.63
N ILE A 47 5.82 -2.06 14.18
CA ILE A 47 5.67 -3.34 14.87
C ILE A 47 5.76 -3.08 16.37
N THR A 48 4.79 -3.58 17.12
CA THR A 48 4.75 -3.47 18.58
C THR A 48 4.64 -4.84 19.22
N ILE A 49 5.18 -4.95 20.42
CA ILE A 49 5.03 -6.12 21.28
C ILE A 49 4.22 -5.65 22.49
N PRO A 50 2.90 -5.95 22.56
CA PRO A 50 2.05 -5.44 23.63
C PRO A 50 2.44 -5.99 25.02
N GLU A 51 3.18 -7.10 25.06
CA GLU A 51 3.73 -7.66 26.30
C GLU A 51 4.89 -6.84 26.89
N ASP A 52 5.55 -5.95 26.12
CA ASP A 52 6.51 -4.96 26.67
C ASP A 52 5.72 -3.83 27.37
N LEU A 53 5.33 -4.11 28.61
CA LEU A 53 4.45 -3.23 29.39
C LEU A 53 5.12 -1.92 29.80
N ASN A 54 6.44 -1.94 29.96
CA ASN A 54 7.19 -0.78 30.42
C ASN A 54 7.74 0.08 29.25
N GLY A 55 7.82 -0.49 28.04
CA GLY A 55 8.17 0.21 26.80
C GLY A 55 9.66 0.54 26.67
N ASP A 56 10.54 -0.23 27.32
CA ASP A 56 12.00 -0.08 27.20
C ASP A 56 12.60 -0.88 26.03
N GLY A 57 11.77 -1.62 25.30
CA GLY A 57 12.18 -2.43 24.16
C GLY A 57 12.83 -3.76 24.55
N ILE A 58 12.74 -4.18 25.81
CA ILE A 58 13.29 -5.43 26.32
C ILE A 58 12.18 -6.22 27.02
N LEU A 59 11.86 -7.40 26.50
CA LEU A 59 10.98 -8.33 27.23
C LEU A 59 11.74 -9.00 28.38
N ASN A 60 11.32 -8.74 29.62
CA ASN A 60 11.80 -9.43 30.80
C ASN A 60 10.89 -10.61 31.21
N ALA A 61 11.24 -11.33 32.27
CA ALA A 61 10.51 -12.53 32.72
C ALA A 61 9.09 -12.22 33.25
N ASP A 62 8.87 -11.04 33.81
CA ASP A 62 7.55 -10.63 34.30
C ASP A 62 6.63 -10.27 33.13
N GLU A 63 7.19 -9.67 32.07
CA GLU A 63 6.50 -9.28 30.84
C GLU A 63 6.19 -10.44 29.91
N LEU A 64 7.15 -11.37 29.74
CA LEU A 64 6.97 -12.57 28.92
C LEU A 64 5.99 -13.58 29.55
N GLY A 65 5.75 -13.48 30.86
CA GLY A 65 4.86 -14.38 31.57
C GLY A 65 5.37 -15.82 31.65
N THR A 66 4.46 -16.74 31.95
CA THR A 66 4.79 -18.16 32.22
C THR A 66 4.68 -19.08 31.02
N ASP A 67 4.04 -18.64 29.93
CA ASP A 67 3.91 -19.38 28.68
C ASP A 67 5.13 -19.20 27.75
N GLY A 68 5.96 -18.19 28.00
CA GLY A 68 7.23 -18.00 27.33
C GLY A 68 7.11 -17.54 25.88
N SER A 69 5.94 -17.01 25.50
CA SER A 69 5.63 -16.55 24.14
C SER A 69 5.26 -15.08 24.14
N PHE A 70 5.37 -14.43 22.99
CA PHE A 70 4.92 -13.05 22.81
C PHE A 70 4.15 -12.92 21.50
N ASN A 71 3.37 -11.85 21.37
CA ASN A 71 2.71 -11.52 20.13
C ASN A 71 3.41 -10.32 19.48
N ALA A 72 3.63 -10.37 18.18
CA ALA A 72 3.97 -9.20 17.39
C ALA A 72 2.70 -8.63 16.76
N GLN A 73 2.41 -7.37 17.00
CA GLN A 73 1.39 -6.64 16.26
C GLN A 73 2.05 -5.87 15.13
N VAL A 74 1.62 -6.10 13.89
CA VAL A 74 2.08 -5.33 12.73
C VAL A 74 0.95 -4.36 12.37
N ALA A 75 1.19 -3.06 12.58
CA ALA A 75 0.21 -2.03 12.23
C ALA A 75 -0.08 -2.07 10.73
N LEU A 76 -1.34 -1.82 10.37
CA LEU A 76 -1.78 -1.75 8.99
C LEU A 76 -1.77 -0.29 8.53
N GLY A 77 -1.21 -0.08 7.35
CA GLY A 77 -1.25 1.21 6.67
C GLY A 77 -2.63 1.49 6.06
N PRO A 78 -2.88 2.73 5.59
CA PRO A 78 -4.17 3.14 5.04
C PRO A 78 -4.56 2.39 3.76
N ASP A 79 -3.59 1.82 3.03
CA ASP A 79 -3.83 1.09 1.80
C ASP A 79 -4.00 -0.42 2.04
N ALA A 80 -3.91 -0.89 3.29
CA ALA A 80 -4.19 -2.28 3.62
C ALA A 80 -5.68 -2.59 3.41
N LEU A 81 -5.97 -3.74 2.84
CA LEU A 81 -7.33 -4.21 2.55
C LEU A 81 -7.51 -5.65 3.04
N ASP A 82 -8.77 -6.06 3.15
CA ASP A 82 -9.12 -7.45 3.44
C ASP A 82 -8.56 -8.35 2.33
N GLY A 83 -7.83 -9.39 2.72
CA GLY A 83 -7.08 -10.25 1.80
C GLY A 83 -5.63 -9.83 1.53
N THR A 84 -5.16 -8.66 2.00
CA THR A 84 -3.72 -8.34 1.98
C THR A 84 -2.94 -9.39 2.75
N VAL A 85 -1.82 -9.87 2.22
CA VAL A 85 -0.99 -10.87 2.89
C VAL A 85 0.25 -10.20 3.47
N VAL A 86 0.40 -10.30 4.78
CA VAL A 86 1.60 -9.88 5.52
C VAL A 86 2.44 -11.12 5.81
N ASN A 87 3.69 -11.14 5.36
CA ASN A 87 4.62 -12.20 5.72
C ASN A 87 5.40 -11.79 6.98
N VAL A 88 5.22 -12.54 8.06
CA VAL A 88 5.96 -12.35 9.32
C VAL A 88 6.85 -13.58 9.52
N ASN A 89 8.16 -13.37 9.42
CA ASN A 89 9.17 -14.42 9.59
C ASN A 89 8.91 -15.71 8.78
N GLY A 90 8.47 -15.57 7.52
CA GLY A 90 8.18 -16.70 6.64
C GLY A 90 6.76 -17.25 6.75
N VAL A 91 5.94 -16.80 7.70
CA VAL A 91 4.53 -17.17 7.83
C VAL A 91 3.63 -16.09 7.24
N ASN A 92 2.67 -16.49 6.41
CA ASN A 92 1.70 -15.57 5.82
C ASN A 92 0.50 -15.38 6.75
N TYR A 93 0.16 -14.13 7.02
CA TYR A 93 -1.04 -13.71 7.72
C TYR A 93 -1.91 -12.92 6.73
N THR A 94 -3.12 -13.40 6.49
CA THR A 94 -4.09 -12.70 5.64
C THR A 94 -4.87 -11.71 6.49
N VAL A 95 -4.76 -10.42 6.17
CA VAL A 95 -5.52 -9.34 6.79
C VAL A 95 -7.01 -9.61 6.64
N THR A 96 -7.73 -9.51 7.74
CA THR A 96 -9.19 -9.63 7.81
C THR A 96 -9.84 -8.28 8.09
N ALA A 97 -11.16 -8.20 7.96
CA ALA A 97 -11.92 -7.03 8.38
C ALA A 97 -11.74 -6.67 9.87
N ALA A 98 -11.49 -7.66 10.73
CA ALA A 98 -11.22 -7.42 12.16
C ALA A 98 -9.86 -6.76 12.37
N ASP A 99 -8.83 -7.21 11.64
CA ASP A 99 -7.49 -6.61 11.70
C ASP A 99 -7.52 -5.16 11.23
N LEU A 100 -8.28 -4.85 10.17
CA LEU A 100 -8.48 -3.47 9.71
C LEU A 100 -9.20 -2.61 10.75
N ALA A 101 -10.19 -3.15 11.45
CA ALA A 101 -10.90 -2.43 12.51
C ALA A 101 -9.99 -2.16 13.73
N ASN A 102 -9.08 -3.09 14.03
CA ASN A 102 -8.08 -2.95 15.09
C ASN A 102 -6.89 -2.08 14.66
N GLY A 103 -6.62 -1.99 13.35
CA GLY A 103 -5.47 -1.29 12.76
C GLY A 103 -4.17 -2.11 12.76
N TYR A 104 -4.22 -3.42 13.02
CA TYR A 104 -3.04 -4.29 13.04
C TYR A 104 -3.43 -5.76 12.85
N ILE A 105 -2.50 -6.57 12.33
CA ILE A 105 -2.54 -8.04 12.47
C ILE A 105 -1.80 -8.46 13.75
N THR A 106 -2.13 -9.63 14.29
CA THR A 106 -1.37 -10.28 15.37
C THR A 106 -0.66 -11.52 14.86
N ALA A 107 0.66 -11.56 15.02
CA ALA A 107 1.50 -12.72 14.75
C ALA A 107 2.03 -13.31 16.07
N ALA A 108 1.95 -14.62 16.21
CA ALA A 108 2.39 -15.39 17.38
C ALA A 108 3.32 -16.54 16.92
#